data_AF-A0A2D5WAV1-F1
#
_entry.id   AF-A0A2D5WAV1-F1
#
_cell.length_a   1.000
_cell.length_b   1.000
_cell.length_c   1.000
_cell.angle_alpha   90.00
_cell.angle_beta   90.00
_cell.angle_gamma   90.00
#
_symmetry.space_group_name_H-M   'P 1'
#
loop_
_entity.id
_entity.type
_entity.pdbx_description
1 polymer ?
#
loop_
_entity_poly.entity_id
_entity_poly.type
_entity_poly.pdbx_seq_one_letter_code
_entity_poly.pdbx_strand_id
1 'polypeptide(L)'
;MSALLQLAPVLLALPLVAHSAHRIQDEGGLSGPPSADQAALAGLFGKSGIHWDYSRQLCSIPAKVGVTSELLEYLLVAPHGAAHESLLLTDIQPSLLNTALLALGVEPGSNASWIPADPMPSEEELMAGASPYALTLPQGDGFYPYVAWREGEETYFYRLEDLLRNLASGRAMRRHRWVFLGSRMLPGRGSDADQEVFAADMEGNLINVAFFAQGNTLLTPALDACMEQTIWMGNAWLLPPRESPVEFILSRAPLETVPSGVRERLPLAVALPASSPHGAGGIGGGR
;
A
#
# COMPACT_ATOMS: atom_id res chain seq x y z
N MET A 1 -24.95 -52.28 -50.99
CA MET A 1 -24.04 -51.35 -51.71
C MET A 1 -24.02 -50.06 -50.92
N SER A 2 -22.83 -49.68 -50.43
CA SER A 2 -22.31 -48.34 -50.07
C SER A 2 -23.26 -47.28 -49.51
N ALA A 3 -22.98 -46.55 -48.42
CA ALA A 3 -21.76 -46.35 -47.66
C ALA A 3 -22.13 -45.83 -46.25
N LEU A 4 -21.43 -46.32 -45.23
CA LEU A 4 -21.42 -45.74 -43.88
C LEU A 4 -20.63 -44.42 -43.92
N LEU A 5 -21.26 -43.31 -43.56
CA LEU A 5 -20.56 -42.08 -43.18
C LEU A 5 -20.02 -42.25 -41.75
N GLN A 6 -18.71 -42.47 -41.63
CA GLN A 6 -17.99 -42.34 -40.36
C GLN A 6 -17.66 -40.86 -40.14
N LEU A 7 -18.26 -40.25 -39.11
CA LEU A 7 -17.82 -38.97 -38.56
C LEU A 7 -16.70 -39.26 -37.55
N ALA A 8 -15.46 -38.94 -37.93
CA ALA A 8 -14.34 -38.91 -37.01
C ALA A 8 -14.41 -37.64 -36.13
N PRO A 9 -14.17 -37.72 -34.81
CA PRO A 9 -14.01 -36.53 -33.99
C PRO A 9 -12.63 -35.94 -34.23
N VAL A 10 -12.58 -34.71 -34.77
CA VAL A 10 -11.36 -33.90 -34.80
C VAL A 10 -11.08 -33.42 -33.38
N LEU A 11 -10.22 -34.14 -32.66
CA LEU A 11 -9.58 -33.65 -31.44
C LEU A 11 -8.57 -32.58 -31.83
N LEU A 12 -8.96 -31.32 -31.69
CA LEU A 12 -8.03 -30.18 -31.69
C LEU A 12 -7.18 -30.26 -30.41
N ALA A 13 -6.00 -30.86 -30.53
CA ALA A 13 -4.95 -30.73 -29.53
C ALA A 13 -4.45 -29.28 -29.55
N LEU A 14 -4.97 -28.45 -28.64
CA LEU A 14 -4.38 -27.16 -28.33
C LEU A 14 -2.99 -27.40 -27.75
N PRO A 15 -1.93 -26.76 -28.28
CA PRO A 15 -0.62 -26.84 -27.64
C PRO A 15 -0.75 -26.21 -26.25
N LEU A 16 -0.54 -27.03 -25.23
CA LEU A 16 -0.34 -26.59 -23.86
C LEU A 16 0.97 -25.79 -23.85
N VAL A 17 0.90 -24.49 -24.10
CA VAL A 17 2.03 -23.59 -23.84
C VAL A 17 2.18 -23.60 -22.33
N ALA A 18 3.07 -24.46 -21.85
CA ALA A 18 3.60 -24.37 -20.50
C ALA A 18 4.24 -22.98 -20.39
N HIS A 19 3.47 -22.03 -19.86
CA HIS A 19 4.07 -20.85 -19.26
C HIS A 19 4.97 -21.39 -18.15
N SER A 20 6.26 -21.43 -18.43
CA SER A 20 7.28 -21.46 -17.39
C SER A 20 7.05 -20.21 -16.55
N ALA A 21 6.20 -20.34 -15.53
CA ALA A 21 6.19 -19.45 -14.40
C ALA A 21 7.62 -19.46 -13.88
N HIS A 22 8.35 -18.38 -14.12
CA HIS A 22 9.65 -18.17 -13.54
C HIS A 22 9.41 -18.06 -12.03
N ARG A 23 9.50 -19.20 -11.35
CA ARG A 23 9.47 -19.33 -9.91
C ARG A 23 10.70 -18.59 -9.40
N ILE A 24 10.55 -17.33 -9.04
CA ILE A 24 11.53 -16.67 -8.18
C ILE A 24 11.28 -17.28 -6.81
N GLN A 25 12.07 -18.31 -6.51
CA GLN A 25 12.25 -18.80 -5.15
C GLN A 25 12.71 -17.63 -4.26
N ASP A 26 12.49 -17.75 -2.95
CA ASP A 26 12.78 -16.82 -1.83
C ASP A 26 14.16 -16.08 -1.81
N GLU A 27 14.97 -16.22 -2.84
CA GLU A 27 16.35 -15.73 -3.03
C GLU A 27 16.42 -14.38 -3.78
N GLY A 28 15.35 -13.59 -3.79
CA GLY A 28 15.31 -12.29 -4.49
C GLY A 28 16.06 -11.14 -3.80
N GLY A 29 16.92 -11.44 -2.83
CA GLY A 29 17.69 -10.44 -2.10
C GLY A 29 19.03 -10.14 -2.76
N LEU A 30 19.57 -8.94 -2.54
CA LEU A 30 20.97 -8.64 -2.84
C LEU A 30 21.84 -9.65 -2.08
N SER A 31 22.62 -10.46 -2.80
CA SER A 31 23.35 -11.59 -2.24
C SER A 31 24.48 -11.13 -1.30
N GLY A 32 24.44 -11.55 -0.05
CA GLY A 32 25.48 -11.35 0.96
C GLY A 32 24.94 -10.90 2.31
N PRO A 33 25.68 -11.11 3.42
CA PRO A 33 25.31 -10.52 4.70
C PRO A 33 25.32 -8.99 4.62
N PRO A 34 24.48 -8.29 5.39
CA PRO A 34 24.48 -6.83 5.40
C PRO A 34 25.86 -6.30 5.82
N SER A 35 26.30 -5.21 5.20
CA SER A 35 27.49 -4.50 5.63
C SER A 35 27.32 -3.94 7.05
N ALA A 36 28.42 -3.61 7.72
CA ALA A 36 28.36 -2.99 9.05
C ALA A 36 27.51 -1.69 9.04
N ASP A 37 27.63 -0.89 7.98
CA ASP A 37 26.85 0.34 7.81
C ASP A 37 25.36 0.05 7.62
N GLN A 38 25.02 -0.99 6.83
CA GLN A 38 23.63 -1.41 6.65
C GLN A 38 23.02 -1.92 7.96
N ALA A 39 23.77 -2.70 8.74
CA ALA A 39 23.31 -3.16 10.05
C ALA A 39 23.14 -2.00 11.04
N ALA A 40 24.06 -1.04 11.06
CA ALA A 40 23.96 0.16 11.88
C ALA A 40 22.72 0.99 11.50
N LEU A 41 22.48 1.18 10.20
CA LEU A 41 21.33 1.91 9.69
C LEU A 41 19.99 1.20 10.02
N ALA A 42 19.93 -0.12 9.86
CA ALA A 42 18.78 -0.92 10.30
C ALA A 42 18.50 -0.74 11.80
N GLY A 43 19.55 -0.70 12.63
CA GLY A 43 19.43 -0.44 14.07
C GLY A 43 18.94 0.97 14.39
N LEU A 44 19.32 1.99 13.60
CA LEU A 44 18.83 3.36 13.76
C LEU A 44 17.34 3.46 13.41
N PHE A 45 16.92 2.91 12.27
CA PHE A 45 15.51 2.86 11.88
C PHE A 45 14.65 2.07 12.87
N GLY A 46 15.19 0.95 13.39
CA GLY A 46 14.50 0.12 14.38
C GLY A 46 14.15 0.85 15.68
N LYS A 47 14.96 1.83 16.12
CA LYS A 47 14.66 2.66 17.30
C LYS A 47 13.38 3.50 17.16
N SER A 48 12.96 3.72 15.93
CA SER A 48 11.75 4.46 15.61
C SER A 48 10.62 3.57 15.11
N GLY A 49 10.75 2.24 15.23
CA GLY A 49 9.73 1.29 14.78
C GLY A 49 9.74 1.00 13.27
N ILE A 50 10.77 1.41 12.54
CA ILE A 50 10.92 1.09 11.12
C ILE A 50 11.81 -0.14 10.97
N HIS A 51 11.24 -1.22 10.48
CA HIS A 51 11.95 -2.44 10.16
C HIS A 51 12.49 -2.36 8.73
N TRP A 52 13.78 -2.08 8.61
CA TRP A 52 14.44 -1.86 7.33
C TRP A 52 15.33 -3.04 6.94
N ASP A 53 15.12 -3.59 5.73
CA ASP A 53 15.86 -4.73 5.20
C ASP A 53 16.38 -4.40 3.81
N TYR A 54 17.66 -4.00 3.75
CA TYR A 54 18.35 -3.73 2.50
C TYR A 54 18.50 -4.99 1.63
N SER A 55 18.76 -6.14 2.24
CA SER A 55 18.99 -7.38 1.49
C SER A 55 17.74 -7.74 0.70
N ARG A 56 16.56 -7.67 1.33
CA ARG A 56 15.26 -7.95 0.69
C ARG A 56 14.64 -6.74 0.00
N GLN A 57 15.32 -5.58 0.02
CA GLN A 57 14.86 -4.34 -0.59
C GLN A 57 13.45 -3.92 -0.14
N LEU A 58 13.19 -3.97 1.16
CA LEU A 58 11.90 -3.62 1.74
C LEU A 58 12.04 -2.90 3.08
N CYS A 59 11.00 -2.17 3.46
CA CYS A 59 10.80 -1.74 4.84
C CYS A 59 9.37 -2.06 5.28
N SER A 60 9.16 -2.15 6.59
CA SER A 60 7.81 -2.20 7.14
C SER A 60 7.72 -1.46 8.46
N ILE A 61 6.48 -1.10 8.79
CA ILE A 61 6.15 -0.27 9.93
C ILE A 61 4.85 -0.75 10.57
N PRO A 62 4.69 -0.52 11.88
CA PRO A 62 3.40 -0.70 12.53
C PRO A 62 2.40 0.34 12.02
N ALA A 63 1.17 -0.11 11.83
CA ALA A 63 0.03 0.73 11.51
C ALA A 63 -1.23 0.18 12.19
N LYS A 64 -2.33 0.90 12.06
CA LYS A 64 -3.66 0.45 12.49
C LYS A 64 -4.71 0.78 11.45
N VAL A 65 -5.77 -0.01 11.40
CA VAL A 65 -6.91 0.25 10.50
C VAL A 65 -7.64 1.51 10.93
N GLY A 66 -7.81 2.45 9.99
CA GLY A 66 -8.59 3.66 10.13
C GLY A 66 -10.03 3.48 9.66
N VAL A 67 -10.45 4.31 8.69
CA VAL A 67 -11.78 4.18 8.08
C VAL A 67 -11.85 2.98 7.14
N THR A 68 -13.03 2.38 7.03
CA THR A 68 -13.22 1.15 6.21
C THR A 68 -14.40 1.24 5.25
N SER A 69 -15.36 2.13 5.51
CA SER A 69 -16.60 2.28 4.73
C SER A 69 -16.82 3.71 4.26
N GLU A 70 -15.88 4.59 4.54
CA GLU A 70 -15.85 5.99 4.14
C GLU A 70 -15.05 6.16 2.84
N LEU A 71 -15.26 7.29 2.15
CA LEU A 71 -14.46 7.64 0.97
C LEU A 71 -13.02 7.93 1.40
N LEU A 72 -12.07 7.51 0.56
CA LEU A 72 -10.65 7.62 0.82
C LEU A 72 -10.01 8.66 -0.09
N GLU A 73 -9.30 9.60 0.52
CA GLU A 73 -8.30 10.43 -0.17
C GLU A 73 -6.88 9.93 0.09
N TYR A 74 -6.67 9.31 1.26
CA TYR A 74 -5.37 8.82 1.72
C TYR A 74 -5.43 7.35 2.16
N LEU A 75 -4.25 6.74 2.19
CA LEU A 75 -4.06 5.34 2.58
C LEU A 75 -3.31 5.20 3.89
N LEU A 76 -2.34 6.09 4.11
CA LEU A 76 -1.52 6.08 5.30
C LEU A 76 -1.29 7.51 5.75
N VAL A 77 -1.67 7.80 6.98
CA VAL A 77 -1.50 9.11 7.61
C VAL A 77 -0.97 8.97 9.04
N ALA A 78 -0.35 10.03 9.53
CA ALA A 78 -0.09 10.23 10.95
C ALA A 78 -1.39 10.61 11.68
N PRO A 79 -1.47 10.50 13.03
CA PRO A 79 -2.68 10.83 13.78
C PRO A 79 -3.19 12.26 13.57
N HIS A 80 -2.31 13.21 13.26
CA HIS A 80 -2.67 14.62 12.99
C HIS A 80 -2.99 14.90 11.51
N GLY A 81 -2.87 13.91 10.63
CA GLY A 81 -3.23 14.03 9.21
C GLY A 81 -4.73 13.84 8.94
N ALA A 82 -5.07 13.52 7.70
CA ALA A 82 -6.45 13.34 7.22
C ALA A 82 -7.10 12.01 7.67
N ALA A 83 -7.07 11.70 8.98
CA ALA A 83 -7.47 10.41 9.55
C ALA A 83 -8.92 9.99 9.25
N HIS A 84 -9.81 10.94 8.99
CA HIS A 84 -11.23 10.70 8.69
C HIS A 84 -11.50 10.15 7.27
N GLU A 85 -10.49 10.16 6.41
CA GLU A 85 -10.54 9.72 5.01
C GLU A 85 -9.31 8.89 4.64
N SER A 86 -8.77 8.19 5.64
CA SER A 86 -7.55 7.39 5.55
C SER A 86 -7.74 5.93 5.96
N LEU A 87 -7.26 5.03 5.11
CA LEU A 87 -7.37 3.59 5.36
C LEU A 87 -6.56 3.12 6.59
N LEU A 88 -5.35 3.66 6.76
CA LEU A 88 -4.41 3.26 7.81
C LEU A 88 -3.83 4.49 8.52
N LEU A 89 -3.49 4.31 9.80
CA LEU A 89 -2.78 5.29 10.60
C LEU A 89 -1.46 4.70 11.10
N THR A 90 -0.42 5.53 11.20
CA THR A 90 0.88 5.14 11.77
C THR A 90 1.48 6.27 12.60
N ASP A 91 2.19 5.92 13.67
CA ASP A 91 2.92 6.89 14.50
C ASP A 91 4.34 7.16 13.96
N ILE A 92 4.71 6.54 12.83
CA ILE A 92 6.02 6.77 12.21
C ILE A 92 6.09 8.18 11.63
N GLN A 93 7.14 8.91 12.01
CA GLN A 93 7.42 10.23 11.46
C GLN A 93 7.68 10.14 9.93
N PRO A 94 6.93 10.90 9.11
CA PRO A 94 7.04 10.81 7.65
C PRO A 94 8.44 11.03 7.08
N SER A 95 9.21 12.01 7.57
CA SER A 95 10.59 12.27 7.13
C SER A 95 11.53 11.11 7.45
N LEU A 96 11.30 10.39 8.54
CA LEU A 96 12.09 9.22 8.87
C LEU A 96 11.74 8.03 7.97
N LEU A 97 10.45 7.83 7.67
CA LEU A 97 10.05 6.84 6.67
C LEU A 97 10.63 7.17 5.29
N ASN A 98 10.57 8.45 4.88
CA ASN A 98 11.21 8.92 3.65
C ASN A 98 12.69 8.55 3.59
N THR A 99 13.42 8.82 4.68
CA THR A 99 14.85 8.49 4.79
C THR A 99 15.10 6.99 4.67
N ALA A 100 14.26 6.16 5.30
CA ALA A 100 14.35 4.71 5.19
C ALA A 100 14.10 4.21 3.76
N LEU A 101 13.12 4.80 3.06
CA LEU A 101 12.83 4.48 1.67
C LEU A 101 14.00 4.87 0.75
N LEU A 102 14.53 6.09 0.87
CA LEU A 102 15.71 6.55 0.14
C LEU A 102 16.93 5.64 0.39
N ALA A 103 17.11 5.15 1.61
CA ALA A 103 18.18 4.20 1.93
C ALA A 103 18.05 2.86 1.20
N LEU A 104 16.85 2.48 0.74
CA LEU A 104 16.66 1.32 -0.16
C LEU A 104 17.10 1.60 -1.61
N GLY A 105 17.62 2.80 -1.91
CA GLY A 105 18.12 3.16 -3.24
C GLY A 105 17.02 3.54 -4.24
N VAL A 106 15.86 3.98 -3.76
CA VAL A 106 14.80 4.56 -4.59
C VAL A 106 15.10 6.02 -4.92
N GLU A 107 14.74 6.46 -6.12
CA GLU A 107 14.78 7.87 -6.51
C GLU A 107 13.37 8.47 -6.58
N PRO A 108 13.15 9.72 -6.13
CA PRO A 108 11.89 10.42 -6.34
C PRO A 108 11.49 10.49 -7.82
N GLY A 109 10.25 10.09 -8.10
CA GLY A 109 9.61 10.21 -9.41
C GLY A 109 8.94 11.57 -9.62
N SER A 110 8.15 11.66 -10.70
CA SER A 110 7.30 12.81 -11.00
C SER A 110 5.86 12.55 -10.55
N ASN A 111 5.24 13.57 -9.95
CA ASN A 111 3.83 13.55 -9.58
C ASN A 111 2.91 13.71 -10.80
N ALA A 112 1.60 13.49 -10.61
CA ALA A 112 0.56 13.77 -11.57
C ALA A 112 0.58 15.26 -11.95
N SER A 113 0.40 15.55 -13.24
CA SER A 113 0.32 16.93 -13.74
C SER A 113 -0.82 17.09 -14.74
N TRP A 114 -1.46 18.25 -14.70
CA TRP A 114 -2.54 18.63 -15.58
C TRP A 114 -2.01 19.66 -16.56
N ILE A 115 -1.89 19.27 -17.81
CA ILE A 115 -1.38 20.12 -18.89
C ILE A 115 -2.60 20.66 -19.64
N PRO A 116 -2.78 21.99 -19.74
CA PRO A 116 -3.85 22.53 -20.57
C PRO A 116 -3.78 21.96 -21.99
N ALA A 117 -4.91 21.49 -22.51
CA ALA A 117 -4.98 20.99 -23.88
C ALA A 117 -4.67 22.13 -24.87
N ASP A 118 -3.93 21.80 -25.93
CA ASP A 118 -3.60 22.71 -27.02
C ASP A 118 -3.87 22.03 -28.38
N PRO A 119 -4.90 22.44 -29.14
CA PRO A 119 -5.80 23.56 -28.84
C PRO A 119 -6.76 23.25 -27.68
N MET A 120 -7.27 24.32 -27.04
CA MET A 120 -8.31 24.19 -26.03
C MET A 120 -9.60 23.64 -26.66
N PRO A 121 -10.28 22.65 -26.05
CA PRO A 121 -11.54 22.16 -26.56
C PRO A 121 -12.58 23.27 -26.64
N SER A 122 -13.40 23.25 -27.69
CA SER A 122 -14.55 24.13 -27.85
C SER A 122 -15.61 23.89 -26.77
N GLU A 123 -16.52 24.84 -26.59
CA GLU A 123 -17.63 24.69 -25.63
C GLU A 123 -18.49 23.45 -25.93
N GLU A 124 -18.75 23.16 -27.21
CA GLU A 124 -19.49 21.95 -27.63
C GLU A 124 -18.76 20.67 -27.21
N GLU A 125 -17.43 20.62 -27.39
CA GLU A 125 -16.61 19.47 -26.99
C GLU A 125 -16.56 19.31 -25.46
N LEU A 126 -16.44 20.41 -24.70
CA LEU A 126 -16.49 20.39 -23.24
C LEU A 126 -17.85 19.89 -22.74
N MET A 127 -18.96 20.34 -23.35
CA MET A 127 -20.31 19.86 -23.03
C MET A 127 -20.49 18.37 -23.39
N ALA A 128 -19.77 17.87 -24.39
CA ALA A 128 -19.70 16.46 -24.75
C ALA A 128 -18.74 15.62 -23.85
N GLY A 129 -18.07 16.26 -22.89
CA GLY A 129 -17.21 15.60 -21.90
C GLY A 129 -15.71 15.62 -22.24
N ALA A 130 -15.26 16.41 -23.21
CA ALA A 130 -13.84 16.62 -23.42
C ALA A 130 -13.20 17.27 -22.18
N SER A 131 -12.02 16.80 -21.79
CA SER A 131 -11.25 17.42 -20.70
C SER A 131 -10.45 18.60 -21.24
N PRO A 132 -10.46 19.78 -20.58
CA PRO A 132 -9.56 20.87 -20.91
C PRO A 132 -8.10 20.58 -20.48
N TYR A 133 -7.85 19.44 -19.83
CA TYR A 133 -6.50 19.07 -19.40
C TYR A 133 -6.14 17.66 -19.87
N ALA A 134 -4.93 17.51 -20.39
CA ALA A 134 -4.26 16.23 -20.51
C ALA A 134 -3.60 15.88 -19.17
N LEU A 135 -3.94 14.72 -18.61
CA LEU A 135 -3.28 14.20 -17.43
C LEU A 135 -1.98 13.49 -17.83
N THR A 136 -0.86 13.88 -17.20
CA THR A 136 0.32 13.02 -17.12
C THR A 136 0.27 12.24 -15.80
N LEU A 137 0.29 10.91 -15.89
CA LEU A 137 0.30 10.05 -14.71
C LEU A 137 1.63 10.15 -13.96
N PRO A 138 1.63 9.89 -12.63
CA PRO A 138 2.86 9.73 -11.88
C PRO A 138 3.79 8.68 -12.51
N GLN A 139 5.09 8.97 -12.52
CA GLN A 139 6.11 8.13 -13.15
C GLN A 139 7.37 8.08 -12.29
N GLY A 140 8.11 6.98 -12.40
CA GLY A 140 9.41 6.82 -11.77
C GLY A 140 9.48 5.59 -10.89
N ASP A 141 10.36 5.70 -9.92
CA ASP A 141 10.73 4.63 -9.04
C ASP A 141 9.68 4.44 -7.92
N GLY A 142 9.69 3.30 -7.22
CA GLY A 142 8.73 3.14 -6.13
C GLY A 142 8.57 1.74 -5.59
N PHE A 143 7.38 1.44 -5.08
CA PHE A 143 7.14 0.33 -4.18
C PHE A 143 5.83 -0.42 -4.48
N TYR A 144 5.77 -1.61 -3.91
CA TYR A 144 4.63 -2.48 -3.86
C TYR A 144 4.16 -2.54 -2.40
N PRO A 145 3.04 -1.88 -2.05
CA PRO A 145 2.56 -1.86 -0.69
C PRO A 145 1.75 -3.12 -0.34
N TYR A 146 1.93 -3.59 0.89
CA TYR A 146 1.19 -4.71 1.47
C TYR A 146 0.73 -4.37 2.89
N VAL A 147 -0.31 -5.07 3.33
CA VAL A 147 -0.77 -5.06 4.72
C VAL A 147 -0.81 -6.50 5.20
N ALA A 148 -0.30 -6.74 6.41
CA ALA A 148 -0.22 -8.06 7.00
C ALA A 148 -0.62 -8.05 8.47
N TRP A 149 -1.31 -9.09 8.93
CA TRP A 149 -1.65 -9.29 10.34
C TRP A 149 -1.90 -10.77 10.62
N ARG A 150 -2.17 -11.08 11.88
CA ARG A 150 -2.59 -12.41 12.32
C ARG A 150 -3.96 -12.39 12.97
N GLU A 151 -4.68 -13.48 12.77
CA GLU A 151 -5.88 -13.83 13.54
C GLU A 151 -5.71 -15.26 14.06
N GLY A 152 -5.42 -15.39 15.36
CA GLY A 152 -4.99 -16.66 15.93
C GLY A 152 -3.69 -17.16 15.27
N GLU A 153 -3.74 -18.36 14.68
CA GLU A 153 -2.60 -18.96 13.96
C GLU A 153 -2.56 -18.57 12.47
N GLU A 154 -3.63 -18.00 11.94
CA GLU A 154 -3.71 -17.61 10.53
C GLU A 154 -2.97 -16.30 10.28
N THR A 155 -2.30 -16.23 9.12
CA THR A 155 -1.62 -15.03 8.63
C THR A 155 -2.38 -14.48 7.44
N TYR A 156 -2.79 -13.23 7.55
CA TYR A 156 -3.44 -12.48 6.49
C TYR A 156 -2.39 -11.57 5.84
N PHE A 157 -2.33 -11.60 4.51
CA PHE A 157 -1.34 -10.86 3.73
C PHE A 157 -1.94 -10.44 2.41
N TYR A 158 -2.13 -9.14 2.23
CA TYR A 158 -2.78 -8.59 1.06
C TYR A 158 -1.93 -7.53 0.39
N ARG A 159 -2.03 -7.48 -0.94
CA ARG A 159 -1.68 -6.27 -1.69
C ARG A 159 -2.60 -5.16 -1.23
N LEU A 160 -2.06 -3.95 -1.03
CA LEU A 160 -2.86 -2.81 -0.62
C LEU A 160 -4.04 -2.57 -1.58
N GLU A 161 -3.83 -2.80 -2.88
CA GLU A 161 -4.88 -2.62 -3.90
C GLU A 161 -6.05 -3.59 -3.75
N ASP A 162 -5.86 -4.78 -3.17
CA ASP A 162 -6.96 -5.72 -2.92
C ASP A 162 -7.87 -5.21 -1.78
N LEU A 163 -7.30 -4.42 -0.87
CA LEU A 163 -7.99 -3.78 0.26
C LEU A 163 -8.72 -2.50 -0.15
N LEU A 164 -8.66 -2.12 -1.43
CA LEU A 164 -9.30 -0.92 -1.96
C LEU A 164 -10.37 -1.30 -2.97
N ARG A 165 -11.58 -0.76 -2.78
CA ARG A 165 -12.69 -0.90 -3.72
C ARG A 165 -12.78 0.35 -4.58
N ASN A 166 -12.90 0.13 -5.88
CA ASN A 166 -13.28 1.13 -6.86
C ASN A 166 -14.80 1.10 -7.03
N LEU A 167 -15.49 2.12 -6.55
CA LEU A 167 -16.96 2.21 -6.55
C LEU A 167 -17.55 2.35 -7.95
N ALA A 168 -16.80 2.93 -8.91
CA ALA A 168 -17.25 3.06 -10.29
C ALA A 168 -17.33 1.70 -11.01
N SER A 169 -16.38 0.81 -10.75
CA SER A 169 -16.33 -0.53 -11.38
C SER A 169 -16.85 -1.66 -10.50
N GLY A 170 -17.04 -1.41 -9.19
CA GLY A 170 -17.39 -2.41 -8.19
C GLY A 170 -16.29 -3.43 -7.86
N ARG A 171 -15.07 -3.25 -8.40
CA ARG A 171 -13.93 -4.17 -8.27
C ARG A 171 -12.87 -3.64 -7.33
N ALA A 172 -11.91 -4.50 -6.96
CA ALA A 172 -10.70 -4.06 -6.28
C ALA A 172 -9.87 -3.13 -7.19
N MET A 173 -9.02 -2.28 -6.59
CA MET A 173 -8.07 -1.45 -7.33
C MET A 173 -7.15 -2.34 -8.16
N ARG A 174 -6.80 -1.89 -9.38
CA ARG A 174 -5.83 -2.60 -10.21
C ARG A 174 -4.46 -2.58 -9.52
N ARG A 175 -3.86 -3.75 -9.32
CA ARG A 175 -2.49 -3.87 -8.79
C ARG A 175 -1.48 -3.21 -9.72
N HIS A 176 -0.58 -2.41 -9.15
CA HIS A 176 0.47 -1.71 -9.89
C HIS A 176 1.65 -1.40 -8.95
N ARG A 177 2.66 -0.70 -9.46
CA ARG A 177 3.72 -0.11 -8.63
C ARG A 177 3.27 1.30 -8.23
N TRP A 178 3.40 1.61 -6.95
CA TRP A 178 3.17 2.93 -6.40
C TRP A 178 4.41 3.78 -6.61
N VAL A 179 4.24 5.00 -7.10
CA VAL A 179 5.35 5.91 -7.40
C VAL A 179 5.79 6.58 -6.11
N PHE A 180 7.08 6.55 -5.83
CA PHE A 180 7.69 7.26 -4.73
C PHE A 180 7.97 8.70 -5.14
N LEU A 181 7.36 9.66 -4.44
CA LEU A 181 7.57 11.09 -4.64
C LEU A 181 8.57 11.67 -3.63
N GLY A 182 8.65 11.07 -2.45
CA GLY A 182 9.54 11.54 -1.38
C GLY A 182 9.10 12.84 -0.70
N SER A 183 7.86 13.30 -0.93
CA SER A 183 7.34 14.60 -0.47
C SER A 183 8.24 15.77 -0.92
N ARG A 184 8.16 16.92 -0.26
CA ARG A 184 8.95 18.11 -0.57
C ARG A 184 9.21 18.97 0.66
N MET A 185 10.22 19.81 0.58
CA MET A 185 10.42 20.89 1.54
C MET A 185 9.52 22.06 1.19
N LEU A 186 8.88 22.64 2.21
CA LEU A 186 8.06 23.84 2.12
C LEU A 186 8.73 24.96 2.92
N PRO A 187 8.57 26.21 2.52
CA PRO A 187 8.90 27.32 3.40
C PRO A 187 8.01 27.27 4.65
N GLY A 188 8.59 27.57 5.80
CA GLY A 188 7.88 27.72 7.07
C GLY A 188 6.87 28.86 7.00
N ARG A 189 5.98 28.92 8.00
CA ARG A 189 4.91 29.93 8.06
C ARG A 189 5.10 30.87 9.26
N GLY A 190 4.72 32.13 9.09
CA GLY A 190 4.69 33.10 10.20
C GLY A 190 6.09 33.44 10.71
N SER A 191 6.30 33.31 12.02
CA SER A 191 7.59 33.59 12.68
C SER A 191 8.72 32.64 12.27
N ASP A 192 8.40 31.50 11.66
CA ASP A 192 9.36 30.49 11.23
C ASP A 192 9.56 30.48 9.71
N ALA A 193 9.27 31.60 9.02
CA ALA A 193 9.38 31.70 7.55
C ALA A 193 10.78 31.40 7.00
N ASP A 194 11.82 31.58 7.83
CA ASP A 194 13.22 31.30 7.46
C ASP A 194 13.59 29.80 7.61
N GLN A 195 12.69 28.96 8.12
CA GLN A 195 12.92 27.52 8.30
C GLN A 195 12.18 26.72 7.22
N GLU A 196 12.80 25.67 6.70
CA GLU A 196 12.11 24.71 5.83
C GLU A 196 11.42 23.63 6.67
N VAL A 197 10.23 23.23 6.24
CA VAL A 197 9.46 22.16 6.87
C VAL A 197 9.18 21.08 5.84
N PHE A 198 9.40 19.82 6.22
CA PHE A 198 9.03 18.69 5.38
C PHE A 198 7.51 18.55 5.30
N ALA A 199 6.95 18.64 4.08
CA ALA A 199 5.50 18.78 3.89
C ALA A 199 4.71 17.63 4.53
N ALA A 200 5.17 16.39 4.36
CA ALA A 200 4.50 15.23 4.95
C ALA A 200 4.54 15.25 6.49
N ASP A 201 5.60 15.77 7.12
CA ASP A 201 5.67 15.91 8.59
C ASP A 201 4.64 16.94 9.07
N MET A 202 4.57 18.08 8.38
CA MET A 202 3.63 19.17 8.69
C MET A 202 2.17 18.73 8.51
N GLU A 203 1.86 18.09 7.38
CA GLU A 203 0.49 17.72 7.01
C GLU A 203 0.04 16.40 7.63
N GLY A 204 0.98 15.52 8.01
CA GLY A 204 0.67 14.19 8.51
C GLY A 204 0.17 13.23 7.43
N ASN A 205 0.27 13.57 6.14
CA ASN A 205 -0.24 12.74 5.05
C ASN A 205 0.93 12.03 4.34
N LEU A 206 0.98 10.69 4.40
CA LEU A 206 2.11 9.91 3.88
C LEU A 206 1.84 9.32 2.50
N ILE A 207 0.64 8.77 2.26
CA ILE A 207 0.31 8.10 1.00
C ILE A 207 -1.12 8.50 0.59
N ASN A 208 -1.28 9.08 -0.59
CA ASN A 208 -2.59 9.44 -1.17
C ASN A 208 -3.10 8.35 -2.11
N VAL A 209 -4.41 8.11 -2.20
CA VAL A 209 -5.03 7.24 -3.25
C VAL A 209 -5.58 8.05 -4.42
N ALA A 210 -5.92 9.31 -4.22
CA ALA A 210 -6.35 10.22 -5.28
C ALA A 210 -5.28 11.27 -5.58
N PHE A 211 -5.23 11.81 -6.80
CA PHE A 211 -4.17 12.73 -7.19
C PHE A 211 -4.31 14.12 -6.55
N PHE A 212 -3.19 14.64 -6.06
CA PHE A 212 -3.04 16.00 -5.54
C PHE A 212 -1.86 16.68 -6.23
N ALA A 213 -2.08 17.85 -6.83
CA ALA A 213 -1.07 18.56 -7.60
C ALA A 213 0.17 18.97 -6.78
N GLN A 214 0.00 19.15 -5.47
CA GLN A 214 1.06 19.60 -4.57
C GLN A 214 2.16 18.56 -4.40
N GLY A 215 1.83 17.26 -4.46
CA GLY A 215 2.82 16.18 -4.32
C GLY A 215 3.47 16.12 -2.93
N ASN A 216 2.72 16.47 -1.88
CA ASN A 216 3.25 16.56 -0.51
C ASN A 216 3.38 15.19 0.20
N THR A 217 2.91 14.10 -0.41
CA THR A 217 2.98 12.73 0.11
C THR A 217 4.27 12.02 -0.30
N LEU A 218 4.59 10.91 0.36
CA LEU A 218 5.74 10.06 0.04
C LEU A 218 5.48 9.14 -1.15
N LEU A 219 4.26 8.59 -1.27
CA LEU A 219 3.87 7.71 -2.38
C LEU A 219 2.51 8.11 -2.95
N THR A 220 2.32 7.86 -4.25
CA THR A 220 1.08 8.08 -4.99
C THR A 220 0.82 6.92 -5.98
N PRO A 221 -0.43 6.61 -6.34
CA PRO A 221 -0.70 5.59 -7.35
C PRO A 221 -0.34 6.09 -8.75
N ALA A 222 -0.44 5.22 -9.76
CA ALA A 222 -0.19 5.58 -11.16
C ALA A 222 -1.32 5.09 -12.08
N LEU A 223 -2.57 5.24 -11.62
CA LEU A 223 -3.77 4.88 -12.39
C LEU A 223 -4.59 6.12 -12.73
N ASP A 224 -5.11 6.16 -13.96
CA ASP A 224 -6.06 7.17 -14.43
C ASP A 224 -7.30 7.32 -13.53
N ALA A 225 -7.85 6.21 -13.05
CA ALA A 225 -8.99 6.21 -12.13
C ALA A 225 -8.72 6.97 -10.82
N CYS A 226 -7.45 7.20 -10.45
CA CYS A 226 -7.08 7.99 -9.26
C CYS A 226 -7.25 9.51 -9.45
N MET A 227 -7.64 9.96 -10.65
CA MET A 227 -8.16 11.31 -10.84
C MET A 227 -9.47 11.53 -10.09
N GLU A 228 -10.30 10.48 -9.99
CA GLU A 228 -11.60 10.56 -9.35
C GLU A 228 -11.46 10.33 -7.84
N GLN A 229 -11.64 11.39 -7.06
CA GLN A 229 -11.45 11.34 -5.61
C GLN A 229 -12.60 10.62 -4.88
N THR A 230 -13.75 10.47 -5.55
CA THR A 230 -15.01 10.01 -4.92
C THR A 230 -15.28 8.52 -5.11
N ILE A 231 -14.36 7.77 -5.71
CA ILE A 231 -14.59 6.37 -6.07
C ILE A 231 -13.81 5.36 -5.24
N TRP A 232 -13.01 5.80 -4.27
CA TRP A 232 -12.16 4.92 -3.48
C TRP A 232 -12.72 4.70 -2.08
N MET A 233 -12.79 3.43 -1.67
CA MET A 233 -13.28 3.02 -0.35
C MET A 233 -12.50 1.79 0.13
N GLY A 234 -12.37 1.62 1.44
CA GLY A 234 -11.82 0.39 2.02
C GLY A 234 -12.66 -0.85 1.65
N ASN A 235 -12.00 -1.99 1.50
CA ASN A 235 -12.67 -3.28 1.37
C ASN A 235 -12.91 -3.89 2.76
N ALA A 236 -13.96 -3.44 3.45
CA ALA A 236 -14.29 -3.86 4.81
C ALA A 236 -14.47 -5.39 4.99
N TRP A 237 -14.65 -6.15 3.90
CA TRP A 237 -14.72 -7.62 3.94
C TRP A 237 -13.36 -8.31 4.11
N LEU A 238 -12.27 -7.62 3.75
CA LEU A 238 -10.91 -8.15 3.86
C LEU A 238 -10.15 -7.55 5.03
N LEU A 239 -10.52 -6.35 5.46
CA LEU A 239 -9.85 -5.64 6.54
C LEU A 239 -10.28 -6.19 7.90
N PRO A 240 -9.38 -6.24 8.89
CA PRO A 240 -9.80 -6.45 10.26
C PRO A 240 -10.58 -5.23 10.77
N PRO A 241 -11.22 -5.32 11.95
CA PRO A 241 -11.98 -4.20 12.51
C PRO A 241 -11.15 -2.91 12.64
N ARG A 242 -11.83 -1.76 12.66
CA ARG A 242 -11.19 -0.46 12.91
C ARG A 242 -10.36 -0.48 14.21
N GLU A 243 -9.25 0.27 14.19
CA GLU A 243 -8.19 0.31 15.21
C GLU A 243 -7.37 -0.99 15.36
N SER A 244 -7.67 -2.05 14.61
CA SER A 244 -6.86 -3.28 14.67
C SER A 244 -5.43 -2.99 14.21
N PRO A 245 -4.41 -3.46 14.95
CA PRO A 245 -3.03 -3.31 14.55
C PRO A 245 -2.72 -4.18 13.33
N VAL A 246 -1.96 -3.62 12.40
CA VAL A 246 -1.47 -4.30 11.19
C VAL A 246 -0.02 -3.89 10.95
N GLU A 247 0.70 -4.70 10.19
CA GLU A 247 2.01 -4.33 9.67
C GLU A 247 1.85 -3.83 8.23
N PHE A 248 2.34 -2.62 7.95
CA PHE A 248 2.38 -2.05 6.61
C PHE A 248 3.78 -2.24 6.00
N ILE A 249 3.85 -2.84 4.81
CA ILE A 249 5.11 -3.25 4.17
C ILE A 249 5.25 -2.55 2.82
N LEU A 250 6.40 -1.94 2.56
CA LEU A 250 6.79 -1.36 1.28
C LEU A 250 7.97 -2.16 0.71
N SER A 251 7.73 -2.84 -0.42
CA SER A 251 8.75 -3.67 -1.08
C SER A 251 9.10 -3.12 -2.47
N ARG A 252 10.37 -3.15 -2.86
CA ARG A 252 10.83 -2.77 -4.21
C ARG A 252 10.43 -3.79 -5.27
N ALA A 253 10.14 -5.03 -4.87
CA ALA A 253 9.69 -6.12 -5.75
C ALA A 253 8.34 -6.71 -5.29
N PRO A 254 7.54 -7.31 -6.19
CA PRO A 254 6.36 -8.06 -5.79
C PRO A 254 6.72 -9.20 -4.83
N LEU A 255 5.90 -9.43 -3.81
CA LEU A 255 6.05 -10.47 -2.82
C LEU A 255 4.90 -11.45 -2.97
N GLU A 256 5.20 -12.75 -2.95
CA GLU A 256 4.18 -13.81 -2.99
C GLU A 256 3.71 -14.19 -1.59
N THR A 257 4.57 -14.05 -0.58
CA THR A 257 4.26 -14.36 0.81
C THR A 257 4.86 -13.32 1.76
N VAL A 258 4.40 -13.32 3.01
CA VAL A 258 5.02 -12.50 4.07
C VAL A 258 6.46 -12.98 4.26
N PRO A 259 7.47 -12.09 4.15
CA PRO A 259 8.86 -12.40 4.45
C PRO A 259 9.02 -13.02 5.85
N SER A 260 10.03 -13.86 6.10
CA SER A 260 10.16 -14.55 7.39
C SER A 260 10.34 -13.58 8.57
N GLY A 261 11.25 -12.60 8.44
CA GLY A 261 11.43 -11.57 9.47
C GLY A 261 10.15 -10.77 9.70
N VAL A 262 9.48 -10.38 8.60
CA VAL A 262 8.02 -10.12 8.48
C VAL A 262 7.12 -10.76 9.53
N ARG A 263 6.96 -12.07 9.31
CA ARG A 263 5.99 -12.96 9.93
C ARG A 263 6.15 -13.04 11.44
N GLU A 264 7.38 -13.04 11.94
CA GLU A 264 7.70 -13.21 13.35
C GLU A 264 7.17 -12.07 14.24
N ARG A 265 6.96 -10.89 13.65
CA ARG A 265 6.49 -9.68 14.35
C ARG A 265 5.06 -9.27 14.01
N LEU A 266 4.35 -10.05 13.20
CA LEU A 266 2.99 -9.66 12.79
C LEU A 266 2.08 -9.51 14.02
N PRO A 267 1.33 -8.39 14.12
CA PRO A 267 0.42 -8.17 15.23
C PRO A 267 -0.80 -9.09 15.13
N LEU A 268 -1.40 -9.38 16.28
CA LEU A 268 -2.74 -9.97 16.35
C LEU A 268 -3.77 -8.85 16.19
N ALA A 269 -4.59 -8.90 15.14
CA ALA A 269 -5.55 -7.84 14.82
C ALA A 269 -6.65 -7.69 15.89
N VAL A 270 -7.02 -8.79 16.54
CA VAL A 270 -7.92 -8.78 17.70
C VAL A 270 -7.20 -9.53 18.82
N ALA A 271 -7.04 -8.88 19.97
CA ALA A 271 -6.56 -9.57 21.17
C ALA A 271 -7.56 -10.67 21.51
N LEU A 272 -7.09 -11.92 21.63
CA LEU A 272 -7.91 -12.98 22.23
C LEU A 272 -8.43 -12.44 23.57
N PRO A 273 -9.74 -12.54 23.86
CA PRO A 273 -10.23 -12.17 25.18
C PRO A 273 -9.41 -12.95 26.19
N ALA A 274 -8.74 -12.23 27.10
CA ALA A 274 -7.94 -12.85 28.15
C ALA A 274 -8.81 -13.91 28.81
N SER A 275 -8.38 -15.17 28.74
CA SER A 275 -9.07 -16.28 29.39
C SER A 275 -9.26 -15.92 30.85
N SER A 276 -10.49 -15.57 31.23
CA SER A 276 -10.80 -15.15 32.58
C SER A 276 -10.51 -16.33 33.51
N PRO A 277 -9.64 -16.19 34.52
CA PRO A 277 -9.33 -17.28 35.42
C PRO A 277 -10.43 -17.36 36.49
N HIS A 278 -11.66 -17.71 36.14
CA HIS A 278 -12.73 -17.95 37.12
C HIS A 278 -13.56 -19.18 36.76
N GLY A 279 -13.49 -20.19 37.65
CA GLY A 279 -14.38 -21.35 37.59
C GLY A 279 -13.98 -22.59 38.38
N ALA A 280 -12.80 -22.67 39.00
CA ALA A 280 -12.51 -23.70 40.00
C ALA A 280 -12.99 -23.19 41.37
N GLY A 281 -14.29 -23.29 41.62
CA GLY A 281 -14.91 -22.79 42.85
C GLY A 281 -16.02 -23.71 43.33
N GLY A 282 -15.64 -24.76 44.06
CA GLY A 282 -16.38 -25.22 45.24
C GLY A 282 -17.71 -25.92 45.01
N ILE A 283 -17.64 -27.24 44.84
CA ILE A 283 -18.69 -28.14 45.30
C ILE A 283 -18.64 -28.15 46.83
N GLY A 284 -19.71 -27.69 47.47
CA GLY A 284 -20.00 -27.88 48.90
C GLY A 284 -21.37 -27.29 49.16
N GLY A 285 -22.41 -28.00 49.58
CA GLY A 285 -22.44 -29.23 50.35
C GLY A 285 -23.24 -28.94 51.61
N GLY A 286 -24.51 -29.36 51.64
CA GLY A 286 -25.20 -29.70 52.89
C GLY A 286 -26.29 -28.74 53.39
N ARG A 287 -27.52 -29.27 53.30
CA ARG A 287 -28.62 -29.26 54.27
C ARG A 287 -29.38 -27.95 54.56
#